data_AF-A0A2K9LCD0-F1
#
_entry.id   AF-A0A2K9LCD0-F1
#
_cell.length_a   1.000
_cell.length_b   1.000
_cell.length_c   1.000
_cell.angle_alpha   90.00
_cell.angle_beta   90.00
_cell.angle_gamma   90.00
#
_symmetry.space_group_name_H-M   'P 1'
#
loop_
_entity.id
_entity.type
_entity.pdbx_description
1 polymer ?
#
loop_
_entity_poly.entity_id
_entity_poly.type
_entity_poly.pdbx_seq_one_letter_code
_entity_poly.pdbx_strand_id
1 'polypeptide(L)' 'MALNELFTTDIGLLSLFTIGFVVVMGAYIYRFVKRHMAEDAKRAEVNQR' A
#
# COMPACT_ATOMS: atom_id res chain seq x y z
N MET A 1 26.63 0.28 -18.01
CA MET A 1 27.01 0.19 -16.59
C MET A 1 26.34 1.36 -15.88
N ALA A 2 25.07 1.21 -15.49
CA ALA A 2 24.25 2.31 -14.93
C ALA A 2 23.15 1.74 -14.03
N LEU A 3 22.63 0.56 -14.38
CA LEU A 3 21.70 -0.18 -13.53
C LEU A 3 22.39 -0.67 -12.24
N ASN A 4 23.67 -1.05 -12.29
CA ASN A 4 24.41 -1.53 -11.12
C ASN A 4 24.75 -0.40 -10.13
N GLU A 5 25.06 0.83 -10.57
CA GLU A 5 25.18 1.97 -9.64
C GLU A 5 23.85 2.27 -8.92
N LEU A 6 22.71 2.14 -9.61
CA LEU A 6 21.40 2.41 -9.02
C LEU A 6 20.97 1.36 -7.98
N PHE A 7 21.50 0.14 -8.05
CA PHE A 7 21.27 -0.89 -7.02
C PHE A 7 22.35 -0.96 -5.94
N THR A 8 23.56 -0.47 -6.22
CA THR A 8 24.73 -0.63 -5.32
C THR A 8 25.04 0.64 -4.51
N THR A 9 24.61 1.82 -4.95
CA THR A 9 24.84 3.09 -4.22
C THR A 9 23.80 3.25 -3.11
N ASP A 10 24.19 3.79 -1.95
CA ASP A 10 23.34 3.98 -0.75
C ASP A 10 21.96 4.63 -1.05
N ILE A 11 21.94 5.51 -2.05
CA ILE A 11 20.75 6.21 -2.55
C ILE A 11 19.76 5.27 -3.23
N GLY A 12 20.28 4.29 -3.97
CA GLY A 12 19.51 3.26 -4.65
C GLY A 12 18.69 2.42 -3.68
N LEU A 13 19.37 1.88 -2.66
CA LEU A 13 18.76 1.05 -1.63
C LEU A 13 17.70 1.82 -0.83
N LEU A 14 17.98 3.07 -0.44
CA LEU A 14 17.01 3.94 0.25
C LEU A 14 15.79 4.27 -0.62
N SER A 15 15.98 4.50 -1.92
CA SER A 15 14.87 4.75 -2.85
C SER A 15 13.97 3.52 -3.00
N LEU A 16 14.56 2.33 -3.14
CA LEU A 16 13.86 1.05 -3.18
C LEU A 16 13.09 0.79 -1.90
N PHE A 17 13.71 1.08 -0.75
CA PHE A 17 13.07 0.96 0.55
C PHE A 17 11.88 1.92 0.69
N THR A 18 12.05 3.16 0.25
CA THR A 18 10.98 4.17 0.27
C THR A 18 9.83 3.79 -0.64
N ILE A 19 10.11 3.37 -1.87
CA ILE A 19 9.09 2.90 -2.83
C ILE A 19 8.35 1.69 -2.25
N GLY A 20 9.09 0.71 -1.71
CA GLY A 20 8.52 -0.46 -1.05
C GLY A 20 7.62 -0.07 0.14
N PHE A 21 8.07 0.86 0.98
CA PHE A 21 7.33 1.35 2.13
C PHE A 21 6.01 2.04 1.71
N VAL A 22 6.06 2.91 0.71
CA VAL A 22 4.86 3.61 0.20
C VAL A 22 3.86 2.60 -0.40
N VAL A 23 4.35 1.60 -1.14
CA VAL A 23 3.50 0.54 -1.71
C VAL A 23 2.84 -0.29 -0.61
N VAL A 24 3.61 -0.69 0.41
CA VAL A 24 3.07 -1.43 1.57
C VAL A 24 2.04 -0.61 2.32
N MET A 25 2.32 0.68 2.57
CA MET A 25 1.39 1.59 3.23
C MET A 25 0.10 1.76 2.43
N GLY A 26 0.20 1.98 1.11
CA GLY A 26 -0.96 2.07 0.22
C GLY A 26 -1.78 0.79 0.19
N ALA A 27 -1.14 -0.38 0.10
CA ALA A 27 -1.80 -1.68 0.15
C ALA A 27 -2.45 -1.94 1.51
N TYR A 28 -1.80 -1.55 2.61
CA TYR A 28 -2.34 -1.66 3.96
C TYR A 28 -3.61 -0.83 4.12
N ILE A 29 -3.59 0.44 3.69
CA ILE A 29 -4.77 1.32 3.70
C ILE A 29 -5.86 0.76 2.80
N TYR A 30 -5.54 0.33 1.58
CA TYR A 30 -6.52 -0.28 0.67
C TYR A 30 -7.17 -1.51 1.30
N ARG A 31 -6.39 -2.38 1.95
CA ARG A 31 -6.91 -3.57 2.65
C ARG A 31 -7.76 -3.21 3.87
N PHE A 32 -7.33 -2.20 4.63
CA PHE A 32 -8.05 -1.68 5.79
C PHE A 32 -9.40 -1.09 5.38
N VAL A 33 -9.39 -0.19 4.39
CA VAL A 33 -10.60 0.43 3.83
C VAL A 33 -11.49 -0.61 3.18
N LYS A 34 -10.97 -1.54 2.38
CA LYS A 34 -11.79 -2.62 1.78
C LYS A 34 -12.49 -3.48 2.82
N ARG A 35 -11.81 -3.79 3.94
CA ARG A 35 -12.41 -4.56 5.04
C ARG A 35 -13.45 -3.73 5.80
N HIS A 36 -13.19 -2.45 6.02
CA HIS A 36 -14.10 -1.54 6.71
C HIS A 36 -15.34 -1.20 5.86
N MET A 37 -15.14 -0.89 4.58
CA MET A 37 -16.22 -0.66 3.62
C MET A 37 -17.07 -1.91 3.37
N ALA A 38 -16.51 -3.12 3.45
CA ALA A 38 -17.30 -4.35 3.38
C ALA A 38 -18.22 -4.51 4.60
N GLU A 39 -17.79 -4.04 5.78
CA GLU A 39 -18.63 -4.01 6.99
C GLU A 39 -19.67 -2.88 6.92
N ASP A 40 -19.32 -1.71 6.39
CA ASP A 40 -20.25 -0.59 6.18
C ASP A 40 -21.27 -0.88 5.07
N ALA A 41 -20.88 -1.52 3.97
CA ALA A 41 -21.80 -1.94 2.92
C ALA A 41 -22.81 -2.96 3.45
N LYS A 42 -22.37 -3.91 4.29
CA LYS A 42 -23.28 -4.84 4.98
C LYS A 42 -24.22 -4.14 5.97
N ARG A 43 -23.74 -3.13 6.69
CA ARG A 43 -24.57 -2.35 7.63
C ARG A 43 -25.55 -1.42 6.91
N ALA A 44 -25.17 -0.87 5.77
CA ALA A 44 -26.05 -0.04 4.93
C ALA A 44 -27.21 -0.85 4.34
N GLU A 45 -26.98 -2.12 3.97
CA GLU A 45 -28.03 -3.01 3.45
C GLU A 45 -28.99 -3.52 4.54
N VAL A 46 -28.50 -3.71 5.78
CA VAL A 46 -29.33 -4.14 6.92
C VAL A 46 -30.24 -3.02 7.45
N ASN A 47 -29.83 -1.75 7.35
CA ASN A 47 -30.61 -0.62 7.85
C ASN A 47 -31.72 -0.12 6.89
N GLN A 48 -31.93 -0.80 5.75
CA GLN A 48 -33.02 -0.54 4.81
C GLN A 48 -34.21 -1.52 4.94
N ARG A 49 -34.23 -2.40 5.96
CA ARG A 49 -35.35 -3.34 6.21
C ARG A 49 -36.15 -3.00 7.46
#